data_AF-A0A139D1F9-F1
#
_entry.id   AF-A0A139D1F9-F1
#
_cell.length_a   1.000
_cell.length_b   1.000
_cell.length_c   1.000
_cell.angle_alpha   90.00
_cell.angle_beta   90.00
_cell.angle_gamma   90.00
#
_symmetry.space_group_name_H-M   'P 1'
#
loop_
_entity.id
_entity.type
_entity.pdbx_description
1 polymer ?
#
loop_
_entity_poly.entity_id
_entity_poly.type
_entity_poly.pdbx_seq_one_letter_code
_entity_poly.pdbx_strand_id
1 'polypeptide(L)'
;MGADVVVIRHSAPGAAKFLAENISASVLNAGDGAHAHPTQALLDIYSIKEKLGEIAGLKVLIVGDIAHSRVARSNIWGLNKLGAEVSVAGPQTLMPREIEKMDVNVYTDLDQALENVDVVNILRIQMERQDLPSGNIEKFME
;
A
#
# COMPACT_ATOMS: atom_id res chain seq x y z
N MET A 1 -29.61 5.90 15.56
CA MET A 1 -28.86 6.86 14.72
C MET A 1 -29.44 6.78 13.32
N GLY A 2 -29.86 7.91 12.73
CA GLY A 2 -30.40 7.98 11.36
C GLY A 2 -29.33 8.42 10.35
N ALA A 3 -28.12 7.86 10.45
CA ALA A 3 -27.03 8.17 9.53
C ALA A 3 -27.08 7.19 8.36
N ASP A 4 -26.98 7.68 7.13
CA ASP A 4 -26.94 6.85 5.92
C ASP A 4 -25.54 6.29 5.63
N VAL A 5 -24.51 7.02 6.05
CA VAL A 5 -23.09 6.68 5.81
C VAL A 5 -22.26 6.99 7.06
N VAL A 6 -21.31 6.11 7.36
CA VAL A 6 -20.29 6.29 8.40
C VAL A 6 -18.90 6.19 7.78
N VAL A 7 -18.12 7.26 7.92
CA VAL A 7 -16.68 7.23 7.61
C VAL A 7 -15.93 6.91 8.89
N ILE A 8 -15.15 5.83 8.88
CA ILE A 8 -14.43 5.35 10.06
C ILE A 8 -12.92 5.29 9.80
N ARG A 9 -12.14 5.79 10.75
CA ARG A 9 -10.71 5.54 10.86
C ARG A 9 -10.42 5.02 12.26
N HIS A 10 -9.77 3.86 12.35
CA HIS A 10 -9.58 3.17 13.63
C HIS A 10 -8.22 2.48 13.70
N SER A 11 -7.68 2.30 14.91
CA SER A 11 -6.37 1.65 15.12
C SER A 11 -6.41 0.13 14.93
N ALA A 12 -7.52 -0.50 15.27
CA ALA A 12 -7.71 -1.95 15.13
C ALA A 12 -7.98 -2.35 13.66
N PRO A 13 -7.20 -3.29 13.09
CA PRO A 13 -7.53 -3.95 11.83
C PRO A 13 -8.93 -4.56 11.85
N GLY A 14 -9.68 -4.43 10.75
CA GLY A 14 -11.02 -5.02 10.60
C GLY A 14 -12.15 -4.23 11.25
N ALA A 15 -11.88 -3.12 11.95
CA ALA A 15 -12.90 -2.31 12.61
C ALA A 15 -13.98 -1.80 11.64
N ALA A 16 -13.58 -1.40 10.43
CA ALA A 16 -14.54 -0.95 9.41
C ALA A 16 -15.48 -2.07 8.97
N LYS A 17 -14.94 -3.29 8.78
CA LYS A 17 -15.74 -4.47 8.43
C LYS A 17 -16.67 -4.87 9.57
N PHE A 18 -16.16 -4.93 10.79
CA PHE A 18 -16.97 -5.22 11.97
C PHE A 18 -18.13 -4.23 12.08
N LEU A 19 -17.88 -2.93 11.92
CA LEU A 19 -18.94 -1.94 11.97
C LEU A 19 -19.97 -2.17 10.85
N ALA A 20 -19.51 -2.42 9.62
CA ALA A 20 -20.37 -2.66 8.46
C ALA A 20 -21.30 -3.89 8.64
N GLU A 21 -20.84 -4.91 9.36
CA GLU A 21 -21.64 -6.12 9.65
C GLU A 21 -22.68 -5.89 10.76
N ASN A 22 -22.61 -4.79 11.51
CA ASN A 22 -23.43 -4.53 12.70
C ASN A 22 -24.36 -3.31 12.59
N ILE A 23 -24.31 -2.54 11.49
CA ILE A 23 -25.18 -1.38 11.28
C ILE A 23 -25.80 -1.40 9.87
N SER A 24 -26.93 -0.71 9.70
CA SER A 24 -27.60 -0.57 8.40
C SER A 24 -27.01 0.53 7.51
N ALA A 25 -26.18 1.41 8.06
CA ALA A 25 -25.53 2.48 7.32
C ALA A 25 -24.37 1.94 6.47
N SER A 26 -24.10 2.58 5.33
CA SER A 26 -22.90 2.26 4.55
C SER A 26 -21.64 2.67 5.32
N VAL A 27 -20.60 1.84 5.28
CA VAL A 27 -19.34 2.13 5.99
C VAL A 27 -18.20 2.37 5.00
N LEU A 28 -17.55 3.53 5.13
CA LEU A 28 -16.38 3.91 4.36
C LEU A 28 -15.13 3.81 5.24
N ASN A 29 -14.21 2.91 4.88
CA ASN A 29 -12.94 2.75 5.58
C ASN A 29 -11.95 3.86 5.19
N ALA A 30 -11.73 4.81 6.09
CA ALA A 30 -10.71 5.85 5.97
C ALA A 30 -9.36 5.44 6.59
N GLY A 31 -9.21 4.17 6.97
CA GLY A 31 -7.98 3.54 7.45
C GLY A 31 -8.21 2.71 8.72
N ASP A 32 -7.85 1.42 8.68
CA ASP A 32 -7.94 0.52 9.84
C ASP A 32 -6.58 -0.15 10.14
N GLY A 33 -5.91 0.30 11.19
CA GLY A 33 -4.58 -0.20 11.58
C GLY A 33 -3.56 -0.17 10.44
N ALA A 34 -2.90 -1.30 10.21
CA ALA A 34 -2.01 -1.56 9.06
C ALA A 34 -2.69 -2.39 7.96
N HIS A 35 -4.01 -2.58 8.03
CA HIS A 35 -4.75 -3.47 7.14
C HIS A 35 -5.08 -2.80 5.81
N ALA A 36 -5.91 -1.74 5.80
CA ALA A 36 -6.30 -1.10 4.54
C ALA A 36 -6.45 0.42 4.65
N HIS A 37 -6.25 1.10 3.52
CA HIS A 37 -6.65 2.49 3.27
C HIS A 37 -7.21 2.62 1.85
N PRO A 38 -8.42 2.07 1.58
CA PRO A 38 -8.92 1.91 0.21
C PRO A 38 -9.03 3.23 -0.56
N THR A 39 -9.46 4.30 0.11
CA THR A 39 -9.61 5.62 -0.52
C THR A 39 -8.29 6.21 -1.00
N GLN A 40 -7.17 5.96 -0.29
CA GLN A 40 -5.86 6.41 -0.74
C GLN A 40 -5.40 5.62 -1.96
N ALA A 41 -5.60 4.29 -1.97
CA ALA A 41 -5.24 3.49 -3.13
C ALA A 41 -6.07 3.85 -4.37
N LEU A 42 -7.36 4.15 -4.21
CA LEU A 42 -8.19 4.65 -5.31
C LEU A 42 -7.67 5.99 -5.85
N LEU A 43 -7.19 6.88 -4.98
CA LEU A 43 -6.59 8.15 -5.39
C LEU A 43 -5.28 7.94 -6.16
N ASP A 44 -4.41 7.06 -5.68
CA ASP A 44 -3.13 6.74 -6.32
C ASP A 44 -3.38 6.11 -7.71
N ILE A 45 -4.27 5.12 -7.79
CA ILE A 45 -4.69 4.47 -9.05
C ILE A 45 -5.32 5.48 -10.01
N TYR A 46 -6.22 6.34 -9.51
CA TYR A 46 -6.83 7.38 -10.32
C TYR A 46 -5.77 8.34 -10.89
N SER A 47 -4.78 8.72 -10.08
CA SER A 47 -3.70 9.61 -10.51
C SER A 47 -2.86 8.97 -11.62
N ILE A 48 -2.51 7.69 -11.48
CA ILE A 48 -1.80 6.93 -12.52
C ILE A 48 -2.65 6.88 -13.80
N LYS A 49 -3.93 6.54 -13.68
CA LYS A 49 -4.88 6.46 -14.79
C LYS A 49 -5.00 7.79 -15.53
N GLU A 50 -5.10 8.90 -14.80
CA GLU A 50 -5.21 10.24 -15.40
C GLU A 50 -3.96 10.60 -16.21
N LYS A 51 -2.77 10.19 -15.76
CA LYS A 51 -1.49 10.53 -16.41
C LYS A 51 -1.10 9.60 -17.54
N LEU A 52 -1.34 8.30 -17.39
CA LEU A 52 -0.83 7.27 -18.30
C LEU A 52 -1.95 6.58 -19.10
N GLY A 53 -3.22 6.85 -18.80
CA GLY A 53 -4.36 6.27 -19.48
C GLY A 53 -4.79 4.94 -18.87
N GLU A 54 -4.30 3.82 -19.41
CA GLU A 54 -4.69 2.49 -18.95
C GLU A 54 -3.74 1.96 -17.86
N ILE A 55 -4.28 1.24 -16.87
CA ILE A 55 -3.49 0.65 -15.79
C ILE A 55 -2.90 -0.71 -16.19
N ALA A 56 -3.61 -1.45 -17.04
CA ALA A 56 -3.20 -2.77 -17.47
C ALA A 56 -1.87 -2.72 -18.22
N GLY A 57 -0.94 -3.59 -17.85
CA GLY A 57 0.40 -3.68 -18.43
C GLY A 57 1.41 -2.66 -17.90
N LEU A 58 1.01 -1.71 -17.05
CA LEU A 58 1.96 -0.79 -16.40
C LEU A 58 2.79 -1.53 -15.34
N LYS A 59 4.06 -1.18 -15.25
CA LYS A 59 4.98 -1.64 -14.22
C LYS A 59 5.05 -0.61 -13.09
N VAL A 60 4.50 -0.96 -11.94
CA VAL A 60 4.40 -0.06 -10.78
C VAL A 60 5.29 -0.56 -9.65
N LEU A 61 6.28 0.23 -9.29
CA LEU A 61 7.15 -0.03 -8.15
C LEU A 61 6.67 0.71 -6.90
N ILE A 62 6.54 0.02 -5.78
CA ILE A 62 6.25 0.61 -4.46
C ILE A 62 7.50 0.51 -3.59
N VAL A 63 8.01 1.65 -3.10
CA VAL A 63 9.29 1.71 -2.37
C VAL A 63 9.10 2.19 -0.94
N GLY A 64 9.65 1.48 0.05
CA GLY A 64 9.75 1.96 1.44
C GLY A 64 9.30 0.95 2.50
N ASP A 65 8.60 1.42 3.55
CA ASP A 65 8.11 0.57 4.64
C ASP A 65 6.86 -0.21 4.25
N ILE A 66 7.05 -1.33 3.54
CA ILE A 66 5.96 -2.17 3.01
C ILE A 66 5.23 -2.88 4.17
N ALA A 67 5.96 -3.35 5.18
CA ALA A 67 5.43 -4.14 6.29
C ALA A 67 4.31 -3.41 7.05
N HIS A 68 4.47 -2.11 7.27
CA HIS A 68 3.54 -1.31 8.07
C HIS A 68 2.60 -0.43 7.24
N SER A 69 2.74 -0.42 5.92
CA SER A 69 1.96 0.46 5.04
C SER A 69 0.63 -0.16 4.64
N ARG A 70 -0.45 0.29 5.28
CA ARG A 70 -1.84 0.02 4.83
C ARG A 70 -2.13 0.53 3.41
N VAL A 71 -1.39 1.56 2.97
CA VAL A 71 -1.49 2.12 1.62
C VAL A 71 -0.86 1.16 0.61
N ALA A 72 0.34 0.62 0.90
CA ALA A 72 1.01 -0.35 0.03
C ALA A 72 0.14 -1.57 -0.24
N ARG A 73 -0.43 -2.18 0.81
CA ARG A 73 -1.32 -3.34 0.66
C ARG A 73 -2.54 -3.03 -0.21
N SER A 74 -3.15 -1.86 0.00
CA SER A 74 -4.33 -1.45 -0.76
C SER A 74 -3.98 -1.17 -2.23
N ASN A 75 -2.81 -0.57 -2.49
CA ASN A 75 -2.29 -0.34 -3.84
C ASN A 75 -1.98 -1.65 -4.56
N ILE A 76 -1.25 -2.57 -3.94
CA ILE A 76 -0.92 -3.87 -4.53
C ILE A 76 -2.20 -4.58 -4.99
N TRP A 77 -3.21 -4.65 -4.10
CA TRP A 77 -4.47 -5.29 -4.44
C TRP A 77 -5.17 -4.62 -5.62
N GLY A 78 -5.31 -3.29 -5.58
CA GLY A 78 -6.04 -2.55 -6.61
C GLY A 78 -5.33 -2.54 -7.97
N LEU A 79 -4.02 -2.37 -7.98
CA LEU A 79 -3.19 -2.34 -9.19
C LEU A 79 -3.13 -3.71 -9.87
N ASN A 80 -2.87 -4.79 -9.11
CA ASN A 80 -2.89 -6.15 -9.64
C ASN A 80 -4.28 -6.49 -10.20
N LYS A 81 -5.35 -6.08 -9.50
CA LYS A 81 -6.72 -6.31 -9.96
C LYS A 81 -7.04 -5.62 -11.29
N LEU A 82 -6.36 -4.51 -11.57
CA LEU A 82 -6.49 -3.74 -12.81
C LEU A 82 -5.46 -4.13 -13.88
N GLY A 83 -4.65 -5.15 -13.63
CA GLY A 83 -3.71 -5.73 -14.60
C GLY A 83 -2.35 -5.05 -14.68
N ALA A 84 -1.98 -4.23 -13.70
CA ALA A 84 -0.59 -3.75 -13.58
C ALA A 84 0.33 -4.87 -13.08
N GLU A 85 1.60 -4.81 -13.44
CA GLU A 85 2.68 -5.59 -12.85
C GLU A 85 3.23 -4.82 -11.65
N VAL A 86 3.00 -5.31 -10.44
CA VAL A 86 3.42 -4.61 -9.21
C VAL A 86 4.72 -5.20 -8.66
N SER A 87 5.66 -4.31 -8.37
CA SER A 87 6.92 -4.63 -7.70
C SER A 87 7.00 -3.88 -6.38
N VAL A 88 7.70 -4.44 -5.40
CA VAL A 88 7.99 -3.79 -4.13
C VAL A 88 9.49 -3.76 -3.88
N ALA A 89 9.99 -2.65 -3.33
CA ALA A 89 11.40 -2.54 -2.95
C ALA A 89 11.58 -1.88 -1.59
N GLY A 90 12.55 -2.39 -0.84
CA GLY A 90 12.88 -1.91 0.50
C GLY A 90 13.77 -2.90 1.26
N PRO A 91 14.33 -2.47 2.40
CA PRO A 91 15.12 -3.35 3.26
C PRO A 91 14.32 -4.59 3.69
N GLN A 92 15.00 -5.75 3.80
CA GLN A 92 14.35 -7.00 4.22
C GLN A 92 13.59 -6.86 5.56
N THR A 93 14.08 -6.03 6.47
CA THR A 93 13.43 -5.76 7.78
C THR A 93 12.11 -5.00 7.66
N LEU A 94 11.85 -4.37 6.51
CA LEU A 94 10.64 -3.60 6.22
C LEU A 94 9.73 -4.30 5.20
N MET A 95 10.02 -5.57 4.88
CA MET A 95 9.16 -6.41 4.06
C MET A 95 8.27 -7.27 4.96
N PRO A 96 6.95 -7.35 4.68
CA PRO A 96 6.10 -8.29 5.38
C PRO A 96 6.46 -9.72 4.96
N ARG A 97 6.27 -10.66 5.89
CA ARG A 97 6.43 -12.09 5.57
C ARG A 97 5.43 -12.49 4.49
N GLU A 98 5.90 -13.29 3.54
CA GLU A 98 5.07 -13.85 2.46
C GLU A 98 4.44 -12.79 1.55
N ILE A 99 5.09 -11.62 1.39
CA ILE A 99 4.63 -10.55 0.51
C ILE A 99 4.43 -11.04 -0.93
N GLU A 100 5.20 -12.04 -1.36
CA GLU A 100 5.14 -12.70 -2.65
C GLU A 100 3.77 -13.33 -2.93
N LYS A 101 3.02 -13.71 -1.87
CA LYS A 101 1.64 -14.22 -2.00
C LYS A 101 0.65 -13.16 -2.49
N MET A 102 1.04 -11.89 -2.50
CA MET A 102 0.23 -10.80 -3.03
C MET A 102 0.42 -10.59 -4.55
N ASP A 103 1.12 -11.51 -5.24
CA ASP A 103 1.39 -11.44 -6.68
C ASP A 103 2.25 -10.21 -7.03
N VAL A 104 3.41 -10.10 -6.37
CA VAL A 104 4.36 -8.99 -6.58
C VAL A 104 5.78 -9.50 -6.73
N ASN A 105 6.59 -8.79 -7.50
CA ASN A 105 8.04 -8.98 -7.53
C ASN A 105 8.67 -8.25 -6.33
N VAL A 106 9.67 -8.85 -5.69
CA VAL A 106 10.33 -8.29 -4.49
C VAL A 106 11.78 -7.99 -4.80
N TYR A 107 12.20 -6.77 -4.52
CA TYR A 107 13.57 -6.31 -4.70
C TYR A 107 14.15 -5.80 -3.38
N THR A 108 15.41 -6.15 -3.13
CA THR A 108 16.21 -5.61 -2.01
C THR A 108 17.29 -4.64 -2.48
N ASP A 109 17.41 -4.47 -3.79
CA ASP A 109 18.31 -3.55 -4.47
C ASP A 109 17.45 -2.53 -5.23
N LEU A 110 17.67 -1.24 -4.97
CA LEU A 110 16.81 -0.18 -5.52
C LEU A 110 17.10 0.07 -7.00
N ASP A 111 18.36 0.00 -7.42
CA ASP A 111 18.74 0.21 -8.81
C ASP A 111 18.12 -0.84 -9.71
N GLN A 112 18.21 -2.11 -9.31
CA GLN A 112 17.56 -3.21 -10.02
C GLN A 112 16.04 -3.04 -10.04
N ALA A 113 15.45 -2.55 -8.94
CA ALA A 113 14.00 -2.35 -8.85
C ALA A 113 13.50 -1.25 -9.79
N LEU A 114 14.32 -0.23 -10.06
CA LEU A 114 13.98 0.92 -10.90
C LEU A 114 14.11 0.64 -12.41
N GLU A 115 14.74 -0.47 -12.80
CA GLU A 115 14.89 -0.84 -14.20
C GLU A 115 13.54 -1.07 -14.88
N ASN A 116 13.26 -0.31 -15.95
CA ASN A 116 12.06 -0.45 -16.78
C ASN A 116 10.73 -0.29 -16.03
N VAL A 117 10.65 0.61 -15.05
CA VAL A 117 9.43 0.94 -14.31
C VAL A 117 8.70 2.14 -14.93
N ASP A 118 7.37 2.09 -15.00
CA ASP A 118 6.54 3.20 -15.50
C ASP A 118 6.15 4.18 -14.38
N VAL A 119 5.93 3.66 -13.16
CA VAL A 119 5.48 4.44 -11.99
C VAL A 119 6.22 4.02 -10.74
N VAL A 120 6.71 5.00 -9.97
CA VAL A 120 7.30 4.78 -8.65
C VAL A 120 6.44 5.43 -7.56
N ASN A 121 5.84 4.61 -6.71
CA ASN A 121 5.10 5.01 -5.53
C ASN A 121 6.00 4.97 -4.30
N ILE A 122 6.41 6.13 -3.81
CA ILE A 122 7.28 6.25 -2.64
C ILE A 122 6.44 6.29 -1.37
N LEU A 123 6.75 5.40 -0.43
CA LEU A 123 6.15 5.38 0.90
C LEU A 123 6.99 6.19 1.87
N ARG A 124 6.30 6.89 2.78
CA ARG A 124 6.96 7.55 3.90
C ARG A 124 7.54 6.50 4.85
N ILE A 125 8.83 6.63 5.15
CA ILE A 125 9.48 5.88 6.22
C ILE A 125 9.03 6.45 7.57
N GLN A 126 8.43 5.60 8.41
CA GLN A 126 7.95 5.98 9.73
C GLN A 126 9.01 5.66 10.79
N MET A 127 10.00 6.56 10.93
CA MET A 127 11.07 6.46 11.93
C MET A 127 10.51 6.30 13.35
N GLU A 128 9.35 6.89 13.63
CA GLU A 128 8.66 6.82 14.93
C GLU A 128 8.11 5.43 15.30
N ARG A 129 8.15 4.46 14.37
CA ARG A 129 7.66 3.08 14.59
C ARG A 129 8.78 2.05 14.64
N GLN A 130 10.03 2.48 14.48
CA GLN A 130 11.18 1.58 14.39
C GLN A 130 11.97 1.63 15.71
N ASP A 131 11.83 0.59 16.54
CA ASP A 131 12.70 0.34 17.70
C ASP A 131 14.04 -0.35 17.30
N LEU A 132 14.32 -0.45 16.00
CA LEU A 132 15.51 -1.11 15.44
C LEU A 132 16.45 -0.07 14.82
N PRO A 133 17.78 -0.28 14.87
CA PRO A 133 18.76 0.69 14.40
C PRO A 133 18.56 0.99 12.90
N SER A 134 18.39 2.27 12.59
CA SER A 134 18.06 2.86 11.28
C SER A 134 19.09 2.62 10.15
N GLY A 135 20.17 1.88 10.40
CA GLY A 135 21.32 1.78 9.50
C GLY A 135 21.08 1.06 8.16
N ASN A 136 19.97 0.35 7.99
CA ASN A 136 19.69 -0.37 6.74
C ASN A 136 18.93 0.44 5.68
N ILE A 137 18.31 1.57 6.06
CA ILE A 137 17.51 2.38 5.12
C ILE A 137 18.39 3.31 4.31
N GLU A 138 19.35 3.99 4.95
CA GLU A 138 20.30 4.88 4.27
C GLU A 138 21.09 4.10 3.21
N LYS A 139 21.60 2.91 3.57
CA LYS A 139 22.31 2.02 2.64
C LYS A 139 21.45 1.49 1.48
N PHE A 140 20.12 1.45 1.64
CA PHE A 140 19.21 1.05 0.55
C PHE A 140 18.93 2.23 -0.41
N MET A 141 19.15 3.47 0.04
CA MET A 141 18.94 4.68 -0.76
C MET A 141 20.23 5.21 -1.42
N GLU A 142 21.40 4.77 -0.94
CA GLU A 142 22.72 4.98 -1.56
C GLU A 142 22.94 4.06 -2.76
#